data_AF-A0A7S1XSJ4-F1
#
_entry.id   AF-A0A7S1XSJ4-F1
#
_cell.length_a   1.000
_cell.length_b   1.000
_cell.length_c   1.000
_cell.angle_alpha   90.00
_cell.angle_beta   90.00
_cell.angle_gamma   90.00
#
_symmetry.space_group_name_H-M   'P 1'
#
loop_
_entity.id
_entity.type
_entity.pdbx_description
1 polymer ?
#
loop_
_entity_poly.entity_id
_entity_poly.type
_entity_poly.pdbx_seq_one_letter_code
_entity_poly.pdbx_strand_id
1 'polypeptide(L)'
;PSRGASRGGARPPSSASQAAQMMASTGGGGAPGVLSVLDQCVVQTLTSSGDLELLGAQPGEGPAAALVRRVTGKGAGEFPPRALNLVLSEVQRQAGNIAFSVLNSNVAEVGASASGASGGYWSLCDFLCPLLNNLDAELYAGAYSTAVTSFEGVGMELALQDASVTVPLFMDFALPRLQTGISLSGDKLGYAMRIFTAHLGDAQGATGSTLRLAALRKLQAALGDGDLFLKCLSYVCSLESEFSEDLMDLYLYYAIVGLSSPKPTLRAAAAAMVPAIIRGHPSTAASLLPRVRALIGSDRWWQTQAQLVLACTTFLKSDVDGSSSSLQSTQELAWSILFETLTPRAGVGVRQLGVGELAELTQGGESARKSARLLVDLAVSLPHEARAQILKRGGSVTLPGGQLSFALPGEVWDPLRVAQAVADKVLNRGATGDVNPAETMSSGLVAVLSAAIQAGAGVGAAEDMPGEILLDDAYLEVYNDLKDHLFVAICDAECVDAALGVMRNLLLHSGLQADVLREPRLQGILRLLFPLPSTGIVPDEVCQARLESFLAHVLSLGDPWAGAVYEQVDAFEANFPQIGLRSRLA
;
A
#
# COMPACT_ATOMS: atom_id res chain seq x y z
N PRO A 1 -29.26 78.14 9.60
CA PRO A 1 -27.95 77.98 10.27
C PRO A 1 -27.82 76.61 10.96
N SER A 2 -27.34 75.61 10.23
CA SER A 2 -26.56 74.46 10.75
C SER A 2 -26.25 73.50 9.60
N ARG A 3 -24.96 73.32 9.32
CA ARG A 3 -24.38 72.47 8.28
C ARG A 3 -24.57 70.98 8.59
N GLY A 4 -24.83 70.18 7.55
CA GLY A 4 -24.63 68.72 7.56
C GLY A 4 -24.09 68.30 6.19
N ALA A 5 -22.77 68.08 6.10
CA ALA A 5 -22.10 67.66 4.87
C ALA A 5 -21.98 66.13 4.83
N SER A 6 -22.62 65.50 3.84
CA SER A 6 -22.44 64.08 3.53
C SER A 6 -21.18 63.88 2.67
N ARG A 7 -20.13 63.28 3.24
CA ARG A 7 -19.01 62.73 2.47
C ARG A 7 -19.39 61.34 1.97
N GLY A 8 -19.76 61.24 0.70
CA GLY A 8 -19.79 59.98 -0.05
C GLY A 8 -18.37 59.61 -0.46
N GLY A 9 -17.71 58.75 0.32
CA GLY A 9 -16.45 58.13 -0.07
C GLY A 9 -16.75 56.88 -0.91
N ALA A 10 -16.44 56.93 -2.20
CA ALA A 10 -16.45 55.74 -3.04
C ALA A 10 -15.41 54.74 -2.51
N ARG A 11 -15.84 53.53 -2.13
CA ARG A 11 -14.93 52.43 -1.82
C ARG A 11 -14.11 52.11 -3.09
N PRO A 12 -12.78 51.96 -3.00
CA PRO A 12 -11.99 51.48 -4.12
C PRO A 12 -12.51 50.08 -4.54
N PRO A 13 -12.48 49.74 -5.84
CA PRO A 13 -12.87 48.41 -6.30
C PRO A 13 -12.02 47.35 -5.58
N SER A 14 -12.66 46.25 -5.16
CA SER A 14 -11.94 45.13 -4.56
C SER A 14 -10.90 44.59 -5.54
N SER A 15 -9.78 44.09 -5.01
CA SER A 15 -8.71 43.42 -5.78
C SER A 15 -9.26 42.36 -6.74
N ALA A 16 -10.30 41.63 -6.32
CA ALA A 16 -11.03 40.66 -7.13
C ALA A 16 -11.70 41.28 -8.38
N SER A 17 -12.26 42.48 -8.27
CA SER A 17 -12.90 43.19 -9.40
C SER A 17 -11.87 43.69 -10.42
N GLN A 18 -10.65 44.04 -10.00
CA GLN A 18 -9.59 44.49 -10.91
C GLN A 18 -8.95 43.31 -11.65
N ALA A 19 -8.75 42.16 -10.98
CA ALA A 19 -8.26 40.94 -11.62
C ALA A 19 -9.23 40.43 -12.71
N ALA A 20 -10.54 40.46 -12.44
CA ALA A 20 -11.57 40.09 -13.41
C ALA A 20 -11.61 41.04 -14.64
N GLN A 21 -11.32 42.34 -14.45
CA GLN A 21 -11.29 43.31 -15.54
C GLN A 21 -10.03 43.20 -16.42
N MET A 22 -8.87 42.81 -15.89
CA MET A 22 -7.68 42.55 -16.70
C MET A 22 -7.83 41.33 -17.62
N MET A 23 -8.63 40.34 -17.22
CA MET A 23 -8.89 39.14 -18.05
C MET A 23 -9.85 39.41 -19.22
N ALA A 24 -10.68 40.45 -19.14
CA ALA A 24 -11.68 40.76 -20.18
C ALA A 24 -11.09 41.52 -21.39
N SER A 25 -9.87 42.07 -21.31
CA SER A 25 -9.30 42.95 -22.34
C SER A 25 -8.45 42.27 -23.42
N THR A 26 -8.32 40.93 -23.43
CA THR A 26 -7.46 40.16 -24.36
C THR A 26 -8.23 39.48 -25.52
N GLY A 27 -9.45 39.91 -25.83
CA GLY A 27 -10.39 39.28 -26.78
C GLY A 27 -10.01 39.29 -28.27
N GLY A 28 -8.86 38.71 -28.65
CA GLY A 28 -8.62 38.18 -29.99
C GLY A 28 -8.97 36.69 -30.03
N GLY A 29 -9.75 36.23 -31.00
CA GLY A 29 -10.33 34.88 -31.08
C GLY A 29 -9.36 33.70 -31.32
N GLY A 30 -8.13 33.78 -30.81
CA GLY A 30 -7.18 32.67 -30.78
C GLY A 30 -7.46 31.71 -29.61
N ALA A 31 -7.04 30.45 -29.75
CA ALA A 31 -7.07 29.50 -28.65
C ALA A 31 -6.28 30.05 -27.44
N PRO A 32 -6.76 29.90 -26.20
CA PRO A 32 -6.05 30.41 -25.03
C PRO A 32 -4.69 29.73 -24.90
N GLY A 33 -3.64 30.53 -24.65
CA GLY A 33 -2.31 30.01 -24.34
C GLY A 33 -2.29 29.29 -22.98
N VAL A 34 -1.30 28.41 -22.76
CA VAL A 34 -1.18 27.58 -21.56
C VAL A 34 -1.20 28.41 -20.27
N LEU A 35 -0.47 29.54 -20.23
CA LEU A 35 -0.48 30.45 -19.08
C LEU A 35 -1.87 30.99 -18.75
N SER A 36 -2.67 31.32 -19.77
CA SER A 36 -4.05 31.80 -19.57
C SER A 36 -4.91 30.73 -18.91
N VAL A 37 -4.79 29.47 -19.35
CA VAL A 37 -5.51 28.34 -18.74
C VAL A 37 -5.07 28.13 -17.30
N LEU A 38 -3.77 28.17 -17.01
CA LEU A 38 -3.24 28.01 -15.66
C LEU A 38 -3.69 29.17 -14.74
N ASP A 39 -3.60 30.41 -15.21
CA ASP A 39 -4.05 31.59 -14.47
C ASP A 39 -5.55 31.52 -14.17
N GLN A 40 -6.35 31.04 -15.12
CA GLN A 40 -7.77 30.79 -14.93
C GLN A 40 -8.02 29.73 -13.85
N CYS A 41 -7.29 28.61 -13.87
CA CYS A 41 -7.40 27.57 -12.83
C CYS A 41 -7.14 28.15 -11.43
N VAL A 42 -6.07 28.94 -11.29
CA VAL A 42 -5.70 29.58 -10.02
C VAL A 42 -6.77 30.55 -9.56
N VAL A 43 -7.17 31.51 -10.41
CA VAL A 43 -8.12 32.57 -10.05
C VAL A 43 -9.48 31.99 -9.72
N GLN A 44 -10.00 31.08 -10.54
CA GLN A 44 -11.34 30.53 -10.39
C GLN A 44 -11.46 29.71 -9.10
N THR A 45 -10.44 28.92 -8.79
CA THR A 45 -10.40 28.09 -7.59
C THR A 45 -10.23 28.93 -6.32
N LEU A 46 -9.26 29.84 -6.28
CA LEU A 46 -8.98 30.63 -5.09
C LEU A 46 -10.03 31.70 -4.81
N THR A 47 -10.72 32.19 -5.85
CA THR A 47 -11.90 33.06 -5.66
C THR A 47 -13.02 32.28 -5.00
N SER A 48 -13.24 31.03 -5.42
CA SER A 48 -14.30 30.17 -4.88
C SER A 48 -14.02 29.74 -3.43
N SER A 49 -12.74 29.59 -3.06
CA SER A 49 -12.35 29.25 -1.67
C SER A 49 -12.16 30.47 -0.76
N GLY A 50 -12.10 31.69 -1.31
CA GLY A 50 -11.84 32.92 -0.56
C GLY A 50 -10.34 33.18 -0.28
N ASP A 51 -9.44 32.46 -0.94
CA ASP A 51 -7.99 32.47 -0.69
C ASP A 51 -7.19 33.31 -1.70
N LEU A 52 -7.85 34.02 -2.63
CA LEU A 52 -7.18 34.75 -3.71
C LEU A 52 -6.18 35.80 -3.19
N GLU A 53 -6.49 36.45 -2.06
CA GLU A 53 -5.62 37.46 -1.46
C GLU A 53 -4.29 36.87 -0.95
N LEU A 54 -4.22 35.56 -0.70
CA LEU A 54 -3.03 34.88 -0.19
C LEU A 54 -1.90 34.78 -1.23
N LEU A 55 -2.22 34.96 -2.52
CA LEU A 55 -1.22 34.94 -3.60
C LEU A 55 -0.20 36.07 -3.46
N GLY A 56 -0.64 37.26 -3.04
CA GLY A 56 0.21 38.45 -2.97
C GLY A 56 0.94 38.75 -4.28
N ALA A 57 0.23 38.67 -5.42
CA ALA A 57 0.79 38.84 -6.76
C ALA A 57 1.46 40.22 -6.93
N GLN A 58 2.66 40.24 -7.52
CA GLN A 58 3.34 41.49 -7.85
C GLN A 58 2.77 42.10 -9.14
N PRO A 59 2.90 43.44 -9.36
CA PRO A 59 2.46 44.05 -10.61
C PRO A 59 3.13 43.41 -11.83
N GLY A 60 2.33 42.85 -12.74
CA GLY A 60 2.80 42.15 -13.94
C GLY A 60 3.09 40.65 -13.76
N GLU A 61 2.96 40.11 -12.56
CA GLU A 61 3.06 38.68 -12.27
C GLU A 61 1.69 38.01 -12.48
N GLY A 62 1.64 36.97 -13.33
CA GLY A 62 0.43 36.17 -13.51
C GLY A 62 0.06 35.37 -12.25
N PRO A 63 -1.23 35.10 -11.98
CA PRO A 63 -1.68 34.30 -10.84
C PRO A 63 -0.94 32.97 -10.63
N ALA A 64 -0.66 32.23 -11.71
CA ALA A 64 0.06 30.95 -11.64
C ALA A 64 1.51 31.14 -11.16
N ALA A 65 2.21 32.16 -11.67
CA ALA A 65 3.57 32.49 -11.24
C ALA A 65 3.60 32.96 -9.78
N ALA A 66 2.63 33.80 -9.38
CA ALA A 66 2.48 34.25 -7.99
C ALA A 66 2.25 33.09 -7.03
N LEU A 67 1.43 32.11 -7.43
CA LEU A 67 1.20 30.89 -6.65
C LEU A 67 2.50 30.11 -6.45
N VAL A 68 3.23 29.83 -7.54
CA VAL A 68 4.50 29.09 -7.46
C VAL A 68 5.50 29.81 -6.56
N ARG A 69 5.67 31.12 -6.73
CA ARG A 69 6.55 31.93 -5.88
C ARG A 69 6.14 31.85 -4.41
N ARG A 70 4.84 31.92 -4.11
CA ARG A 70 4.33 31.89 -2.74
C ARG A 70 4.55 30.53 -2.07
N VAL A 71 4.34 29.45 -2.81
CA VAL A 71 4.42 28.07 -2.31
C VAL A 71 5.87 27.56 -2.24
N THR A 72 6.75 28.02 -3.12
CA THR A 72 8.16 27.56 -3.18
C THR A 72 9.15 28.53 -2.55
N GLY A 73 8.73 29.78 -2.29
CA GLY A 73 9.58 30.84 -1.77
C GLY A 73 9.64 30.92 -0.24
N LYS A 74 10.24 32.00 0.25
CA LYS A 74 10.24 32.33 1.69
C LYS A 74 8.79 32.54 2.15
N GLY A 75 8.29 31.64 2.99
CA GLY A 75 6.88 31.60 3.42
C GLY A 75 6.07 30.42 2.87
N ALA A 76 6.71 29.42 2.26
CA ALA A 76 6.08 28.19 1.77
C ALA A 76 5.09 27.53 2.75
N GLY A 77 5.30 27.64 4.06
CA GLY A 77 4.40 27.09 5.08
C GLY A 77 3.14 27.91 5.39
N GLU A 78 3.00 29.11 4.81
CA GLU A 78 1.86 29.99 5.07
C GLU A 78 0.70 29.78 4.08
N PHE A 79 0.94 29.10 2.95
CA PHE A 79 -0.10 28.86 1.96
C PHE A 79 -0.93 27.61 2.32
N PRO A 80 -2.27 27.67 2.41
CA PRO A 80 -3.07 26.54 2.86
C PRO A 80 -2.92 25.31 1.94
N PRO A 81 -2.53 24.13 2.46
CA PRO A 81 -2.39 22.90 1.65
C PRO A 81 -3.68 22.54 0.89
N ARG A 82 -4.84 22.79 1.52
CA ARG A 82 -6.16 22.56 0.91
C ARG A 82 -6.38 23.44 -0.32
N ALA A 83 -6.04 24.72 -0.26
CA ALA A 83 -6.21 25.66 -1.37
C ALA A 83 -5.33 25.27 -2.56
N LEU A 84 -4.07 24.91 -2.30
CA LEU A 84 -3.15 24.42 -3.33
C LEU A 84 -3.66 23.14 -3.98
N ASN A 85 -4.16 22.19 -3.18
CA ASN A 85 -4.70 20.93 -3.68
C ASN A 85 -5.92 21.16 -4.60
N LEU A 86 -6.80 22.11 -4.26
CA LEU A 86 -7.93 22.47 -5.13
C LEU A 86 -7.45 23.03 -6.48
N VAL A 87 -6.45 23.93 -6.48
CA VAL A 87 -5.93 24.51 -7.73
C VAL A 87 -5.33 23.42 -8.61
N LEU A 88 -4.54 22.52 -8.03
CA LEU A 88 -3.94 21.41 -8.77
C LEU A 88 -4.99 20.42 -9.28
N SER A 89 -6.05 20.16 -8.51
CA SER A 89 -7.17 19.32 -8.95
C SER A 89 -7.88 19.94 -10.16
N GLU A 90 -8.02 21.27 -10.19
CA GLU A 90 -8.56 21.99 -11.35
C GLU A 90 -7.60 21.93 -12.55
N VAL A 91 -6.28 22.05 -12.34
CA VAL A 91 -5.28 21.85 -13.41
C VAL A 91 -5.36 20.45 -14.01
N GLN A 92 -5.49 19.41 -13.17
CA GLN A 92 -5.71 18.04 -13.62
C GLN A 92 -7.01 17.92 -14.45
N ARG A 93 -8.10 18.53 -13.98
CA ARG A 93 -9.39 18.54 -14.71
C ARG A 93 -9.27 19.22 -16.08
N GLN A 94 -8.36 20.18 -16.22
CA GLN A 94 -8.10 20.94 -17.44
C GLN A 94 -6.97 20.35 -18.30
N ALA A 95 -6.45 19.15 -17.97
CA ALA A 95 -5.29 18.56 -18.63
C ALA A 95 -5.42 18.51 -20.17
N GLY A 96 -6.57 18.10 -20.70
CA GLY A 96 -6.83 18.08 -22.14
C GLY A 96 -6.77 19.46 -22.81
N ASN A 97 -7.31 20.49 -22.15
CA ASN A 97 -7.26 21.87 -22.67
C ASN A 97 -5.83 22.43 -22.66
N ILE A 98 -5.07 22.10 -21.60
CA ILE A 98 -3.65 22.44 -21.49
C ILE A 98 -2.84 21.74 -22.59
N ALA A 99 -3.04 20.43 -22.78
CA ALA A 99 -2.36 19.65 -23.81
C ALA A 99 -2.65 20.18 -25.22
N PHE A 100 -3.93 20.48 -25.51
CA PHE A 100 -4.33 21.10 -26.78
C PHE A 100 -3.66 22.46 -27.00
N SER A 101 -3.57 23.30 -25.98
CA SER A 101 -2.90 24.60 -26.04
C SER A 101 -1.39 24.47 -26.28
N VAL A 102 -0.73 23.49 -25.64
CA VAL A 102 0.69 23.17 -25.86
C VAL A 102 0.96 22.81 -27.32
N LEU A 103 0.17 21.90 -27.89
CA LEU A 103 0.38 21.43 -29.26
C LEU A 103 0.12 22.52 -30.29
N ASN A 104 -0.95 23.31 -30.13
CA ASN A 104 -1.24 24.42 -31.04
C ASN A 104 -0.18 25.51 -30.99
N SER A 105 0.39 25.78 -29.81
CA SER A 105 1.51 26.73 -29.68
C SER A 105 2.73 26.25 -30.46
N ASN A 106 3.01 24.95 -30.43
CA ASN A 106 4.13 24.36 -31.18
C ASN A 106 3.92 24.38 -32.71
N VAL A 107 2.71 24.09 -33.19
CA VAL A 107 2.40 24.12 -34.64
C VAL A 107 2.52 25.54 -35.20
N ALA A 108 2.10 26.55 -34.45
CA ALA A 108 2.22 27.95 -34.86
C ALA A 108 3.68 28.42 -34.94
N GLU A 109 4.55 27.93 -34.06
CA GLU A 109 5.98 28.29 -34.03
C GLU A 109 6.81 27.60 -35.13
N VAL A 110 6.46 26.39 -35.56
CA VAL A 110 7.17 25.70 -36.66
C VAL A 110 7.04 26.46 -38.00
N GLY A 111 5.99 27.26 -38.18
CA GLY A 111 5.82 28.13 -39.35
C GLY A 111 6.65 29.44 -39.31
N ALA A 112 7.20 29.81 -38.15
CA ALA A 112 7.87 31.09 -37.92
C ALA A 112 9.29 30.87 -37.35
N SER A 113 10.24 30.57 -38.23
CA SER A 113 11.71 30.72 -38.01
C SER A 113 12.26 30.34 -36.63
N ALA A 114 12.48 29.03 -36.40
CA ALA A 114 13.61 28.36 -35.73
C ALA A 114 14.34 28.90 -34.47
N SER A 115 13.96 30.01 -33.81
CA SER A 115 14.77 30.58 -32.69
C SER A 115 14.05 30.84 -31.38
N GLY A 116 12.83 30.36 -31.18
CA GLY A 116 12.26 30.20 -29.84
C GLY A 116 10.76 29.94 -29.92
N ALA A 117 10.16 29.11 -29.10
CA ALA A 117 10.61 28.17 -28.06
C ALA A 117 9.27 27.67 -27.54
N SER A 118 8.95 26.38 -27.67
CA SER A 118 7.67 25.74 -27.30
C SER A 118 6.95 26.36 -26.08
N GLY A 119 6.32 27.52 -26.25
CA GLY A 119 6.14 28.47 -25.14
C GLY A 119 5.13 27.96 -24.13
N GLY A 120 4.16 27.20 -24.64
CA GLY A 120 3.16 26.52 -23.84
C GLY A 120 3.75 25.46 -22.90
N TYR A 121 4.58 24.54 -23.41
CA TYR A 121 5.14 23.45 -22.59
C TYR A 121 6.17 23.97 -21.59
N TRP A 122 6.96 24.97 -21.97
CA TRP A 122 7.90 25.63 -21.07
C TRP A 122 7.18 26.29 -19.89
N SER A 123 6.08 26.98 -20.15
CA SER A 123 5.23 27.61 -19.12
C SER A 123 4.62 26.59 -18.16
N LEU A 124 4.17 25.44 -18.70
CA LEU A 124 3.69 24.33 -17.88
C LEU A 124 4.79 23.82 -16.93
N CYS A 125 6.00 23.65 -17.44
CA CYS A 125 7.14 23.18 -16.65
C CYS A 125 7.55 24.20 -15.58
N ASP A 126 7.50 25.51 -15.87
CA ASP A 126 7.75 26.55 -14.86
C ASP A 126 6.67 26.63 -13.78
N PHE A 127 5.47 26.13 -14.08
CA PHE A 127 4.43 25.97 -13.07
C PHE A 127 4.63 24.70 -12.23
N LEU A 128 4.72 23.53 -12.85
CA LEU A 128 4.67 22.24 -12.14
C LEU A 128 6.03 21.79 -11.57
N CYS A 129 7.15 21.97 -12.28
CA CYS A 129 8.45 21.46 -11.81
C CYS A 129 8.91 22.10 -10.49
N PRO A 130 8.78 23.44 -10.28
CA PRO A 130 9.14 24.03 -8.99
C PRO A 130 8.30 23.50 -7.83
N LEU A 131 7.00 23.21 -8.05
CA LEU A 131 6.15 22.60 -7.04
C LEU A 131 6.67 21.20 -6.69
N LEU A 132 6.96 20.37 -7.69
CA LEU A 132 7.50 19.01 -7.47
C LEU A 132 8.89 19.02 -6.80
N ASN A 133 9.74 19.99 -7.11
CA ASN A 133 11.08 20.07 -6.54
C ASN A 133 11.10 20.62 -5.12
N ASN A 134 10.26 21.61 -4.80
CA ASN A 134 10.38 22.38 -3.57
C ASN A 134 9.27 22.13 -2.55
N LEU A 135 8.15 21.51 -2.93
CA LEU A 135 7.15 21.10 -1.96
C LEU A 135 7.73 20.06 -1.00
N ASP A 136 7.51 20.29 0.28
CA ASP A 136 7.71 19.33 1.34
C ASP A 136 6.66 18.21 1.20
N ALA A 137 7.11 17.00 0.91
CA ALA A 137 6.24 15.86 0.65
C ALA A 137 5.44 15.43 1.88
N GLU A 138 5.92 15.72 3.10
CA GLU A 138 5.21 15.39 4.34
C GLU A 138 4.13 16.42 4.65
N LEU A 139 4.49 17.72 4.62
CA LEU A 139 3.55 18.80 4.92
C LEU A 139 2.47 18.95 3.84
N TYR A 140 2.83 18.71 2.58
CA TYR A 140 1.98 18.89 1.41
C TYR A 140 1.67 17.58 0.67
N ALA A 141 1.63 16.44 1.35
CA ALA A 141 1.44 15.12 0.72
C ALA A 141 0.28 15.09 -0.31
N GLY A 142 -0.88 15.65 0.05
CA GLY A 142 -2.04 15.72 -0.85
C GLY A 142 -1.78 16.61 -2.07
N ALA A 143 -1.28 17.83 -1.87
CA ALA A 143 -0.99 18.74 -2.98
C ALA A 143 0.16 18.24 -3.87
N TYR A 144 1.19 17.64 -3.28
CA TYR A 144 2.29 17.01 -4.00
C TYR A 144 1.77 15.89 -4.91
N SER A 145 0.95 14.98 -4.36
CA SER A 145 0.32 13.89 -5.13
C SER A 145 -0.51 14.44 -6.29
N THR A 146 -1.33 15.46 -6.06
CA THR A 146 -2.14 16.10 -7.11
C THR A 146 -1.31 16.81 -8.17
N ALA A 147 -0.17 17.40 -7.81
CA ALA A 147 0.75 17.99 -8.79
C ALA A 147 1.33 16.92 -9.73
N VAL A 148 1.69 15.76 -9.17
CA VAL A 148 2.17 14.62 -9.97
C VAL A 148 1.08 14.12 -10.91
N THR A 149 -0.14 13.86 -10.40
CA THR A 149 -1.25 13.36 -11.23
C THR A 149 -1.67 14.38 -12.29
N SER A 150 -1.58 15.68 -12.00
CA SER A 150 -1.81 16.74 -12.98
C SER A 150 -0.79 16.68 -14.12
N PHE A 151 0.50 16.56 -13.80
CA PHE A 151 1.55 16.52 -14.81
C PHE A 151 1.52 15.22 -15.63
N GLU A 152 1.24 14.10 -14.96
CA GLU A 152 1.01 12.80 -15.57
C GLU A 152 -0.17 12.88 -16.55
N GLY A 153 -1.30 13.44 -16.13
CA GLY A 153 -2.49 13.62 -16.98
C GLY A 153 -2.22 14.47 -18.22
N VAL A 154 -1.50 15.60 -18.09
CA VAL A 154 -1.11 16.40 -19.26
C VAL A 154 -0.16 15.63 -20.18
N GLY A 155 0.78 14.87 -19.62
CA GLY A 155 1.70 14.02 -20.40
C GLY A 155 0.97 12.95 -21.20
N MET A 156 -0.01 12.27 -20.59
CA MET A 156 -0.84 11.28 -21.26
C MET A 156 -1.64 11.91 -22.41
N GLU A 157 -2.28 13.05 -22.19
CA GLU A 157 -3.05 13.75 -23.23
C GLU A 157 -2.14 14.21 -24.38
N LEU A 158 -0.93 14.70 -24.10
CA LEU A 158 0.03 15.04 -25.14
C LEU A 158 0.48 13.81 -25.94
N ALA A 159 0.79 12.71 -25.25
CA ALA A 159 1.23 11.48 -25.89
C ALA A 159 0.13 10.79 -26.73
N LEU A 160 -1.13 10.90 -26.30
CA LEU A 160 -2.30 10.45 -27.07
C LEU A 160 -2.45 11.19 -28.40
N GLN A 161 -2.04 12.46 -28.45
CA GLN A 161 -2.08 13.26 -29.67
C GLN A 161 -0.86 12.97 -30.56
N ASP A 162 0.35 13.07 -30.01
CA ASP A 162 1.60 12.74 -30.70
C ASP A 162 2.76 12.46 -29.72
N ALA A 163 2.98 11.18 -29.41
CA ALA A 163 4.09 10.76 -28.56
C ALA A 163 5.48 11.12 -29.13
N SER A 164 5.63 11.18 -30.46
CA SER A 164 6.92 11.46 -31.11
C SER A 164 7.39 12.90 -30.89
N VAL A 165 6.45 13.83 -30.74
CA VAL A 165 6.69 15.24 -30.38
C VAL A 165 6.76 15.42 -28.85
N THR A 166 5.92 14.70 -28.11
CA THR A 166 5.80 14.83 -26.65
C THR A 166 7.07 14.41 -25.91
N VAL A 167 7.71 13.32 -26.35
CA VAL A 167 8.92 12.82 -25.70
C VAL A 167 10.08 13.82 -25.77
N PRO A 168 10.45 14.40 -26.93
CA PRO A 168 11.41 15.49 -27.00
C PRO A 168 11.08 16.67 -26.07
N LEU A 169 9.81 17.11 -26.02
CA LEU A 169 9.41 18.21 -25.13
C LEU A 169 9.71 17.88 -23.67
N PHE A 170 9.36 16.68 -23.21
CA PHE A 170 9.67 16.24 -21.86
C PHE A 170 11.19 16.22 -21.61
N MET A 171 11.96 15.64 -22.52
CA MET A 171 13.41 15.51 -22.41
C MET A 171 14.13 16.87 -22.37
N ASP A 172 13.66 17.82 -23.17
CA ASP A 172 14.35 19.10 -23.34
C ASP A 172 13.93 20.13 -22.28
N PHE A 173 12.68 20.08 -21.78
CA PHE A 173 12.14 21.12 -20.89
C PHE A 173 11.78 20.65 -19.49
N ALA A 174 11.26 19.44 -19.32
CA ALA A 174 10.80 18.94 -18.03
C ALA A 174 11.93 18.22 -17.27
N LEU A 175 12.60 17.27 -17.93
CA LEU A 175 13.64 16.45 -17.32
C LEU A 175 14.78 17.26 -16.68
N PRO A 176 15.38 18.29 -17.33
CA PRO A 176 16.47 19.06 -16.73
C PRO A 176 16.03 19.79 -15.45
N ARG A 177 14.76 20.23 -15.40
CA ARG A 177 14.19 20.88 -14.21
C ARG A 177 13.92 19.87 -13.11
N LEU A 178 13.46 18.66 -13.45
CA LEU A 178 13.18 17.60 -12.46
C LEU A 178 14.46 16.91 -11.96
N GLN A 179 15.56 16.96 -12.71
CA GLN A 179 16.81 16.27 -12.39
C GLN A 179 17.33 16.59 -10.98
N THR A 180 17.22 17.85 -10.53
CA THR A 180 17.62 18.23 -9.17
C THR A 180 16.78 17.51 -8.12
N GLY A 181 15.46 17.42 -8.30
CA GLY A 181 14.56 16.70 -7.40
C GLY A 181 14.81 15.19 -7.41
N ILE A 182 15.04 14.63 -8.59
CA ILE A 182 15.34 13.20 -8.81
C ILE A 182 16.63 12.78 -8.08
N SER A 183 17.68 13.59 -8.16
CA SER A 183 18.97 13.28 -7.53
C SER A 183 18.95 13.41 -6.00
N LEU A 184 18.06 14.23 -5.45
CA LEU A 184 18.02 14.54 -4.01
C LEU A 184 17.11 13.62 -3.20
N SER A 185 16.06 13.03 -3.80
CA SER A 185 15.09 12.23 -3.07
C SER A 185 14.66 10.98 -3.85
N GLY A 186 14.76 9.82 -3.20
CA GLY A 186 14.29 8.54 -3.74
C GLY A 186 12.78 8.49 -3.96
N ASP A 187 12.00 9.24 -3.18
CA ASP A 187 10.54 9.29 -3.32
C ASP A 187 10.15 10.10 -4.57
N LYS A 188 10.84 11.23 -4.80
CA LYS A 188 10.63 12.09 -5.98
C LYS A 188 11.00 11.38 -7.29
N LEU A 189 11.95 10.45 -7.24
CA LEU A 189 12.33 9.64 -8.39
C LEU A 189 11.15 8.83 -8.94
N GLY A 190 10.38 8.15 -8.09
CA GLY A 190 9.22 7.36 -8.54
C GLY A 190 8.16 8.22 -9.25
N TYR A 191 7.88 9.40 -8.71
CA TYR A 191 6.95 10.35 -9.31
C TYR A 191 7.44 10.93 -10.64
N ALA A 192 8.73 11.29 -10.72
CA ALA A 192 9.31 11.76 -11.97
C ALA A 192 9.27 10.69 -13.06
N MET A 193 9.47 9.41 -12.70
CA MET A 193 9.40 8.31 -13.65
C MET A 193 7.96 8.03 -14.11
N ARG A 194 6.96 8.19 -13.24
CA ARG A 194 5.55 8.17 -13.64
C ARG A 194 5.19 9.26 -14.65
N ILE A 195 5.65 10.48 -14.40
CA ILE A 195 5.46 11.60 -15.34
C ILE A 195 6.18 11.27 -16.67
N PHE A 196 7.41 10.76 -16.60
CA PHE A 196 8.14 10.33 -17.80
C PHE A 196 7.38 9.27 -18.60
N THR A 197 6.88 8.21 -17.96
CA THR A 197 6.12 7.14 -18.64
C THR A 197 4.82 7.65 -19.25
N ALA A 198 4.13 8.59 -18.59
CA ALA A 198 2.94 9.22 -19.14
C ALA A 198 3.21 9.96 -20.46
N HIS A 199 4.38 10.62 -20.58
CA HIS A 199 4.78 11.32 -21.82
C HIS A 199 5.22 10.37 -22.94
N LEU A 200 5.45 9.08 -22.66
CA LEU A 200 5.66 8.05 -23.68
C LEU A 200 4.34 7.57 -24.31
N GLY A 201 3.24 7.66 -23.54
CA GLY A 201 1.94 7.10 -23.90
C GLY A 201 1.89 5.58 -23.87
N ASP A 202 0.70 5.04 -24.13
CA ASP A 202 0.45 3.59 -24.25
C ASP A 202 0.64 3.10 -25.69
N ALA A 203 1.70 3.57 -26.35
CA ALA A 203 1.98 3.18 -27.73
C ALA A 203 2.28 1.68 -27.78
N GLN A 204 1.28 0.89 -28.15
CA GLN A 204 1.41 -0.55 -28.36
C GLN A 204 2.11 -0.85 -29.70
N GLY A 205 2.78 -2.00 -29.77
CA GLY A 205 3.45 -2.50 -30.98
C GLY A 205 4.86 -1.94 -31.24
N ALA A 206 5.38 -2.23 -32.43
CA ALA A 206 6.79 -2.01 -32.78
C ALA A 206 7.22 -0.52 -32.75
N THR A 207 6.35 0.38 -33.20
CA THR A 207 6.61 1.83 -33.20
C THR A 207 6.68 2.39 -31.78
N GLY A 208 5.84 1.91 -30.87
CA GLY A 208 5.89 2.32 -29.46
C GLY A 208 7.15 1.84 -28.75
N SER A 209 7.53 0.57 -28.96
CA SER A 209 8.78 -0.01 -28.45
C SER A 209 10.01 0.80 -28.86
N THR A 210 10.13 1.14 -30.15
CA THR A 210 11.28 1.89 -30.67
C THR A 210 11.36 3.30 -30.09
N LEU A 211 10.22 4.00 -29.95
CA LEU A 211 10.16 5.31 -29.31
C LEU A 211 10.59 5.23 -27.84
N ARG A 212 10.10 4.23 -27.10
CA ARG A 212 10.42 4.00 -25.68
C ARG A 212 11.90 3.70 -25.47
N LEU A 213 12.51 2.85 -26.31
CA LEU A 213 13.95 2.60 -26.28
C LEU A 213 14.77 3.85 -26.59
N ALA A 214 14.36 4.64 -27.58
CA ALA A 214 15.02 5.91 -27.89
C ALA A 214 14.92 6.89 -26.72
N ALA A 215 13.77 6.96 -26.06
CA ALA A 215 13.55 7.78 -24.88
C ALA A 215 14.42 7.34 -23.70
N LEU A 216 14.52 6.03 -23.42
CA LEU A 216 15.39 5.50 -22.36
C LEU A 216 16.88 5.79 -22.61
N ARG A 217 17.33 5.72 -23.86
CA ARG A 217 18.70 6.12 -24.24
C ARG A 217 18.94 7.62 -24.03
N LYS A 218 17.96 8.46 -24.38
CA LYS A 218 18.02 9.91 -24.11
C LYS A 218 18.03 10.20 -22.60
N LEU A 219 17.21 9.51 -21.83
CA LEU A 219 17.19 9.61 -20.37
C LEU A 219 18.55 9.24 -19.78
N GLN A 220 19.16 8.13 -20.23
CA GLN A 220 20.51 7.74 -19.82
C GLN A 220 21.54 8.83 -20.10
N ALA A 221 21.53 9.39 -21.31
CA ALA A 221 22.45 10.45 -21.71
C ALA A 221 22.25 11.74 -20.90
N ALA A 222 21.00 12.14 -20.66
CA ALA A 222 20.66 13.35 -19.91
C ALA A 222 21.05 13.26 -18.43
N LEU A 223 20.90 12.07 -17.82
CA LEU A 223 21.26 11.88 -16.42
C LEU A 223 22.78 11.86 -16.20
N GLY A 224 23.55 11.30 -17.14
CA GLY A 224 25.02 11.21 -17.05
C GLY A 224 25.56 10.32 -15.91
N ASP A 225 24.67 9.79 -15.06
CA ASP A 225 24.97 8.89 -13.95
C ASP A 225 24.29 7.54 -14.18
N GLY A 226 25.10 6.50 -14.41
CA GLY A 226 24.62 5.14 -14.63
C GLY A 226 23.88 4.55 -13.42
N ASP A 227 24.26 4.94 -12.20
CA ASP A 227 23.60 4.49 -10.97
C ASP A 227 22.19 5.06 -10.87
N LEU A 228 22.05 6.35 -11.14
CA LEU A 228 20.76 7.03 -11.13
C LEU A 228 19.88 6.51 -12.27
N PHE A 229 20.44 6.33 -13.47
CA PHE A 229 19.74 5.75 -14.60
C PHE A 229 19.20 4.34 -14.28
N LEU A 230 19.98 3.47 -13.63
CA LEU A 230 19.50 2.14 -13.26
C LEU A 230 18.33 2.20 -12.27
N LYS A 231 18.35 3.14 -11.32
CA LYS A 231 17.22 3.36 -10.40
C LYS A 231 15.99 3.86 -11.14
N CYS A 232 16.15 4.84 -12.03
CA CYS A 232 15.08 5.31 -12.93
C CYS A 232 14.49 4.13 -13.71
N LEU A 233 15.34 3.32 -14.31
CA LEU A 233 14.94 2.17 -15.11
C LEU A 233 14.14 1.15 -14.31
N SER A 234 14.47 0.93 -13.03
CA SER A 234 13.69 0.02 -12.17
C SER A 234 12.25 0.49 -11.94
N TYR A 235 12.03 1.81 -11.85
CA TYR A 235 10.68 2.38 -11.76
C TYR A 235 9.95 2.31 -13.09
N VAL A 236 10.63 2.64 -14.19
CA VAL A 236 10.00 2.56 -15.52
C VAL A 236 9.57 1.12 -15.79
N CYS A 237 10.43 0.14 -15.51
CA CYS A 237 10.14 -1.28 -15.66
C CYS A 237 8.90 -1.74 -14.87
N SER A 238 8.71 -1.23 -13.64
CA SER A 238 7.53 -1.60 -12.83
C SER A 238 6.22 -0.98 -13.31
N LEU A 239 6.30 0.10 -14.09
CA LEU A 239 5.17 0.79 -14.71
C LEU A 239 4.82 0.25 -16.11
N GLU A 240 5.64 -0.62 -16.69
CA GLU A 240 5.34 -1.24 -17.98
C GLU A 240 4.14 -2.19 -17.86
N SER A 241 3.18 -2.02 -18.75
CA SER A 241 2.07 -2.95 -18.98
C SER A 241 2.47 -4.10 -19.91
N GLU A 242 3.35 -3.83 -20.87
CA GLU A 242 3.75 -4.76 -21.93
C GLU A 242 5.26 -4.65 -22.22
N PHE A 243 5.86 -5.76 -22.64
CA PHE A 243 7.27 -5.83 -23.03
C PHE A 243 7.41 -6.29 -24.48
N SER A 244 8.09 -5.49 -25.30
CA SER A 244 8.66 -5.97 -26.55
C SER A 244 9.94 -6.76 -26.30
N GLU A 245 10.38 -7.58 -27.26
CA GLU A 245 11.64 -8.35 -27.15
C GLU A 245 12.85 -7.43 -26.87
N ASP A 246 13.00 -6.35 -27.64
CA ASP A 246 14.13 -5.40 -27.46
C ASP A 246 14.11 -4.71 -26.08
N LEU A 247 12.92 -4.37 -25.59
CA LEU A 247 12.76 -3.72 -24.29
C LEU A 247 13.01 -4.71 -23.15
N MET A 248 12.55 -5.96 -23.32
CA MET A 248 12.84 -7.06 -22.42
C MET A 248 14.35 -7.31 -22.32
N ASP A 249 15.05 -7.37 -23.45
CA ASP A 249 16.51 -7.53 -23.49
C ASP A 249 17.23 -6.39 -22.76
N LEU A 250 16.77 -5.15 -22.92
CA LEU A 250 17.30 -3.99 -22.20
C LEU A 250 17.13 -4.16 -20.67
N TYR A 251 15.93 -4.49 -20.22
CA TYR A 251 15.65 -4.66 -18.78
C TYR A 251 16.41 -5.85 -18.20
N LEU A 252 16.50 -6.97 -18.91
CA LEU A 252 17.30 -8.13 -18.51
C LEU A 252 18.78 -7.78 -18.40
N TYR A 253 19.32 -7.06 -19.39
CA TYR A 253 20.70 -6.60 -19.37
C TYR A 253 21.00 -5.77 -18.10
N TYR A 254 20.18 -4.74 -17.84
CA TYR A 254 20.40 -3.88 -16.67
C TYR A 254 20.09 -4.57 -15.34
N ALA A 255 19.14 -5.50 -15.30
CA ALA A 255 18.91 -6.34 -14.13
C ALA A 255 20.16 -7.19 -13.82
N ILE A 256 20.75 -7.85 -14.83
CA ILE A 256 21.96 -8.66 -14.66
C ILE A 256 23.15 -7.80 -14.18
N VAL A 257 23.37 -6.65 -14.82
CA VAL A 257 24.44 -5.71 -14.46
C VAL A 257 24.26 -5.21 -13.04
N GLY A 258 23.05 -4.78 -12.68
CA GLY A 258 22.75 -4.22 -11.37
C GLY A 258 22.77 -5.25 -10.24
N LEU A 259 22.29 -6.48 -10.47
CA LEU A 259 22.38 -7.59 -9.51
C LEU A 259 23.84 -7.95 -9.17
N SER A 260 24.77 -7.71 -10.09
CA SER A 260 26.20 -7.94 -9.90
C SER A 260 26.94 -6.73 -9.32
N SER A 261 26.23 -5.63 -9.04
CA SER A 261 26.83 -4.40 -8.52
C SER A 261 27.33 -4.57 -7.08
N PRO A 262 28.47 -3.96 -6.68
CA PRO A 262 28.88 -3.94 -5.28
C PRO A 262 27.98 -3.04 -4.41
N LYS A 263 27.23 -2.10 -5.00
CA LYS A 263 26.38 -1.15 -4.27
C LYS A 263 25.01 -1.79 -3.95
N PRO A 264 24.64 -1.96 -2.67
CA PRO A 264 23.35 -2.57 -2.29
C PRO A 264 22.15 -1.86 -2.93
N THR A 265 22.18 -0.52 -2.98
CA THR A 265 21.11 0.30 -3.59
C THR A 265 20.84 -0.04 -5.05
N LEU A 266 21.87 -0.39 -5.81
CA LEU A 266 21.71 -0.79 -7.21
C LEU A 266 21.26 -2.24 -7.34
N ARG A 267 21.69 -3.11 -6.42
CA ARG A 267 21.20 -4.49 -6.38
C ARG A 267 19.70 -4.55 -6.10
N ALA A 268 19.16 -3.78 -5.15
CA ALA A 268 17.70 -3.80 -4.96
C ALA A 268 16.95 -3.12 -6.10
N ALA A 269 17.46 -2.04 -6.70
CA ALA A 269 16.85 -1.46 -7.90
C ALA A 269 16.78 -2.49 -9.04
N ALA A 270 17.87 -3.24 -9.25
CA ALA A 270 17.90 -4.32 -10.24
C ALA A 270 16.96 -5.48 -9.89
N ALA A 271 16.91 -5.89 -8.62
CA ALA A 271 15.99 -6.90 -8.14
C ALA A 271 14.52 -6.45 -8.27
N ALA A 272 14.22 -5.16 -8.13
CA ALA A 272 12.87 -4.61 -8.29
C ALA A 272 12.33 -4.69 -9.72
N MET A 273 13.19 -4.83 -10.73
CA MET A 273 12.76 -5.11 -12.11
C MET A 273 12.27 -6.54 -12.29
N VAL A 274 12.80 -7.49 -11.49
CA VAL A 274 12.56 -8.92 -11.69
C VAL A 274 11.08 -9.30 -11.59
N PRO A 275 10.28 -8.83 -10.61
CA PRO A 275 8.84 -9.08 -10.58
C PRO A 275 8.10 -8.65 -11.86
N ALA A 276 8.44 -7.48 -12.42
CA ALA A 276 7.80 -6.99 -13.64
C ALA A 276 8.17 -7.85 -14.87
N ILE A 277 9.45 -8.22 -14.98
CA ILE A 277 9.95 -9.14 -16.00
C ILE A 277 9.26 -10.51 -15.90
N ILE A 278 9.10 -11.06 -14.68
CA ILE A 278 8.41 -12.33 -14.45
C ILE A 278 6.96 -12.27 -14.91
N ARG A 279 6.22 -11.19 -14.59
CA ARG A 279 4.81 -11.02 -14.99
C ARG A 279 4.64 -11.04 -16.51
N GLY A 280 5.56 -10.42 -17.25
CA GLY A 280 5.51 -10.43 -18.71
C GLY A 280 6.04 -11.70 -19.35
N HIS A 281 7.14 -12.25 -18.83
CA HIS A 281 7.93 -13.31 -19.48
C HIS A 281 8.55 -14.27 -18.45
N PRO A 282 7.75 -15.13 -17.78
CA PRO A 282 8.22 -15.93 -16.65
C PRO A 282 9.32 -16.93 -17.05
N SER A 283 9.23 -17.53 -18.25
CA SER A 283 10.25 -18.47 -18.76
C SER A 283 11.61 -17.81 -18.97
N THR A 284 11.64 -16.56 -19.44
CA THR A 284 12.88 -15.80 -19.63
C THR A 284 13.45 -15.35 -18.29
N ALA A 285 12.57 -14.89 -17.39
CA ALA A 285 12.94 -14.44 -16.05
C ALA A 285 13.47 -15.56 -15.15
N ALA A 286 13.08 -16.81 -15.38
CA ALA A 286 13.60 -18.00 -14.68
C ALA A 286 15.13 -18.05 -14.66
N SER A 287 15.77 -17.60 -15.74
CA SER A 287 17.23 -17.53 -15.86
C SER A 287 17.91 -16.57 -14.85
N LEU A 288 17.14 -15.64 -14.27
CA LEU A 288 17.62 -14.71 -13.25
C LEU A 288 17.64 -15.32 -11.84
N LEU A 289 16.81 -16.33 -11.55
CA LEU A 289 16.69 -16.89 -10.20
C LEU A 289 18.00 -17.43 -9.62
N PRO A 290 18.90 -18.10 -10.38
CA PRO A 290 20.22 -18.47 -9.86
C PRO A 290 21.06 -17.26 -9.42
N ARG A 291 20.91 -16.10 -10.07
CA ARG A 291 21.60 -14.85 -9.68
C ARG A 291 20.95 -14.23 -8.44
N VAL A 292 19.62 -14.22 -8.38
CA VAL A 292 18.85 -13.84 -7.17
C VAL A 292 19.29 -14.70 -5.97
N ARG A 293 19.43 -16.01 -6.17
CA ARG A 293 19.91 -16.95 -5.15
C ARG A 293 21.31 -16.60 -4.63
N ALA A 294 22.22 -16.17 -5.49
CA ALA A 294 23.58 -15.79 -5.10
C ALA A 294 23.65 -14.55 -4.18
N LEU A 295 22.58 -13.75 -4.13
CA LEU A 295 22.47 -12.61 -3.21
C LEU A 295 22.10 -13.04 -1.79
N ILE A 296 21.57 -14.24 -1.61
CA ILE A 296 21.24 -14.77 -0.29
C ILE A 296 22.53 -14.99 0.50
N GLY A 297 22.59 -14.42 1.69
CA GLY A 297 23.75 -14.50 2.60
C GLY A 297 24.84 -13.46 2.32
N SER A 298 25.06 -13.07 1.05
CA SER A 298 26.05 -12.06 0.67
C SER A 298 25.53 -10.63 0.82
N ASP A 299 24.25 -10.38 0.51
CA ASP A 299 23.61 -9.08 0.69
C ASP A 299 22.63 -9.09 1.87
N ARG A 300 22.95 -8.33 2.93
CA ARG A 300 22.08 -8.19 4.11
C ARG A 300 21.17 -6.97 4.06
N TRP A 301 21.22 -6.19 2.97
CA TRP A 301 20.40 -5.00 2.86
C TRP A 301 18.93 -5.37 2.71
N TRP A 302 18.07 -4.78 3.55
CA TRP A 302 16.69 -5.24 3.70
C TRP A 302 15.87 -5.04 2.43
N GLN A 303 16.09 -3.97 1.67
CA GLN A 303 15.41 -3.73 0.41
C GLN A 303 15.77 -4.79 -0.62
N THR A 304 17.03 -5.22 -0.72
CA THR A 304 17.40 -6.32 -1.61
C THR A 304 16.58 -7.56 -1.23
N GLN A 305 16.61 -7.95 0.05
CA GLN A 305 15.89 -9.13 0.56
C GLN A 305 14.38 -9.03 0.28
N ALA A 306 13.77 -7.87 0.49
CA ALA A 306 12.37 -7.61 0.16
C ALA A 306 12.06 -7.83 -1.33
N GLN A 307 12.93 -7.34 -2.22
CA GLN A 307 12.77 -7.53 -3.67
C GLN A 307 13.01 -8.99 -4.10
N LEU A 308 13.89 -9.75 -3.41
CA LEU A 308 14.03 -11.20 -3.67
C LEU A 308 12.74 -11.94 -3.31
N VAL A 309 12.10 -11.58 -2.19
CA VAL A 309 10.81 -12.14 -1.79
C VAL A 309 9.75 -11.86 -2.85
N LEU A 310 9.61 -10.60 -3.28
CA LEU A 310 8.67 -10.21 -4.33
C LEU A 310 8.92 -10.95 -5.64
N ALA A 311 10.17 -11.08 -6.06
CA ALA A 311 10.52 -11.80 -7.28
C ALA A 311 10.09 -13.28 -7.18
N CYS A 312 10.41 -13.94 -6.06
CA CYS A 312 10.09 -15.35 -5.90
C CYS A 312 8.59 -15.60 -5.72
N THR A 313 7.87 -14.76 -4.97
CA THR A 313 6.42 -14.89 -4.84
C THR A 313 5.72 -14.61 -6.16
N THR A 314 6.15 -13.59 -6.91
CA THR A 314 5.62 -13.31 -8.26
C THR A 314 5.84 -14.48 -9.21
N PHE A 315 7.02 -15.12 -9.15
CA PHE A 315 7.30 -16.32 -9.94
C PHE A 315 6.37 -17.49 -9.56
N LEU A 316 6.17 -17.72 -8.27
CA LEU A 316 5.30 -18.80 -7.80
C LEU A 316 3.80 -18.53 -8.07
N LYS A 317 3.40 -17.26 -8.21
CA LYS A 317 2.05 -16.83 -8.61
C LYS A 317 1.82 -16.92 -10.11
N SER A 318 2.87 -16.83 -10.93
CA SER A 318 2.72 -16.93 -12.37
C SER A 318 2.24 -18.34 -12.74
N ASP A 319 1.11 -18.43 -13.45
CA ASP A 319 0.44 -19.68 -13.87
C ASP A 319 1.21 -20.35 -15.00
N VAL A 320 2.46 -20.65 -14.70
CA VAL A 320 3.37 -21.31 -15.61
C VAL A 320 2.99 -22.78 -15.60
N ASP A 321 2.41 -23.25 -16.71
CA ASP A 321 2.02 -24.64 -16.93
C ASP A 321 3.07 -25.60 -16.35
N GLY A 322 2.77 -26.14 -15.17
CA GLY A 322 3.70 -26.96 -14.38
C GLY A 322 4.03 -28.32 -14.99
N SER A 323 3.67 -28.52 -16.26
CA SER A 323 3.91 -29.74 -17.03
C SER A 323 5.37 -29.89 -17.46
N SER A 324 6.17 -28.82 -17.50
CA SER A 324 7.59 -28.90 -17.84
C SER A 324 8.47 -29.09 -16.60
N SER A 325 9.30 -30.14 -16.62
CA SER A 325 10.22 -30.48 -15.53
C SER A 325 11.23 -29.37 -15.21
N SER A 326 11.61 -28.56 -16.19
CA SER A 326 12.49 -27.40 -16.02
C SER A 326 11.87 -26.27 -15.19
N LEU A 327 10.55 -26.09 -15.29
CA LEU A 327 9.85 -25.06 -14.52
C LEU A 327 9.61 -25.51 -13.09
N GLN A 328 9.39 -26.82 -12.87
CA GLN A 328 9.32 -27.39 -11.52
C GLN A 328 10.62 -27.17 -10.73
N SER A 329 11.79 -27.45 -11.33
CA SER A 329 13.07 -27.20 -10.64
C SER A 329 13.32 -25.72 -10.35
N THR A 330 12.80 -24.83 -11.21
CA THR A 330 12.85 -23.38 -11.01
C THR A 330 11.91 -22.93 -9.88
N GLN A 331 10.72 -23.53 -9.77
CA GLN A 331 9.81 -23.30 -8.63
C GLN A 331 10.41 -23.79 -7.32
N GLU A 332 11.08 -24.94 -7.30
CA GLU A 332 11.81 -25.44 -6.14
C GLU A 332 12.93 -24.48 -5.73
N LEU A 333 13.66 -23.91 -6.70
CA LEU A 333 14.66 -22.88 -6.44
C LEU A 333 14.03 -21.62 -5.85
N ALA A 334 12.89 -21.15 -6.37
CA ALA A 334 12.16 -20.01 -5.82
C ALA A 334 11.73 -20.25 -4.36
N TRP A 335 11.22 -21.46 -4.06
CA TRP A 335 10.90 -21.86 -2.69
C TRP A 335 12.12 -21.89 -1.78
N SER A 336 13.25 -22.45 -2.24
CA SER A 336 14.51 -22.43 -1.49
C SER A 336 14.96 -21.00 -1.18
N ILE A 337 14.85 -20.08 -2.15
CA ILE A 337 15.16 -18.67 -1.93
C ILE A 337 14.26 -18.08 -0.83
N LEU A 338 12.95 -18.34 -0.89
CA LEU A 338 12.00 -17.85 0.12
C LEU A 338 12.30 -18.40 1.51
N PHE A 339 12.52 -19.69 1.68
CA PHE A 339 12.80 -20.28 2.99
C PHE A 339 14.08 -19.74 3.63
N GLU A 340 15.10 -19.41 2.84
CA GLU A 340 16.34 -18.84 3.35
C GLU A 340 16.27 -17.34 3.62
N THR A 341 15.42 -16.63 2.88
CA THR A 341 15.23 -15.18 3.03
C THR A 341 14.25 -14.85 4.15
N LEU A 342 13.13 -15.58 4.18
CA LEU A 342 12.02 -15.40 5.12
C LEU A 342 12.21 -16.27 6.36
N THR A 343 13.18 -15.90 7.18
CA THR A 343 13.38 -16.54 8.49
C THR A 343 12.74 -15.72 9.61
N PRO A 344 12.41 -16.33 10.76
CA PRO A 344 12.00 -15.59 11.97
C PRO A 344 13.01 -14.52 12.44
N ARG A 345 14.26 -14.59 11.97
CA ARG A 345 15.34 -13.65 12.29
C ARG A 345 15.49 -12.52 11.26
N ALA A 346 14.75 -12.56 10.15
CA ALA A 346 14.79 -11.50 9.15
C ALA A 346 14.28 -10.17 9.72
N GLY A 347 14.64 -9.06 9.07
CA GLY A 347 14.17 -7.73 9.46
C GLY A 347 12.64 -7.66 9.49
N VAL A 348 12.07 -6.87 10.42
CA VAL A 348 10.61 -6.79 10.63
C VAL A 348 9.88 -6.46 9.32
N GLY A 349 10.35 -5.49 8.54
CA GLY A 349 9.74 -5.12 7.26
C GLY A 349 9.77 -6.23 6.20
N VAL A 350 10.84 -7.04 6.15
CA VAL A 350 10.94 -8.19 5.24
C VAL A 350 9.97 -9.30 5.66
N ARG A 351 9.82 -9.54 6.97
CA ARG A 351 8.84 -10.51 7.48
C ARG A 351 7.40 -10.05 7.26
N GLN A 352 7.12 -8.77 7.46
CA GLN A 352 5.81 -8.18 7.17
C GLN A 352 5.46 -8.32 5.69
N LEU A 353 6.39 -7.96 4.79
CA LEU A 353 6.22 -8.18 3.35
C LEU A 353 6.00 -9.65 3.02
N GLY A 354 6.82 -10.54 3.61
CA GLY A 354 6.70 -11.97 3.40
C GLY A 354 5.33 -12.52 3.79
N VAL A 355 4.78 -12.09 4.92
CA VAL A 355 3.42 -12.48 5.36
C VAL A 355 2.36 -11.99 4.35
N GLY A 356 2.46 -10.76 3.85
CA GLY A 356 1.56 -10.23 2.81
C GLY A 356 1.69 -10.97 1.48
N GLU A 357 2.90 -11.21 1.01
CA GLU A 357 3.16 -11.86 -0.28
C GLU A 357 2.81 -13.36 -0.28
N LEU A 358 3.05 -14.05 0.84
CA LEU A 358 2.68 -15.46 1.01
C LEU A 358 1.17 -15.64 1.16
N ALA A 359 0.43 -14.61 1.60
CA ALA A 359 -1.02 -14.68 1.79
C ALA A 359 -1.73 -15.10 0.49
N GLU A 360 -1.46 -14.42 -0.62
CA GLU A 360 -2.03 -14.79 -1.93
C GLU A 360 -1.64 -16.22 -2.36
N LEU A 361 -0.42 -16.67 -2.05
CA LEU A 361 0.03 -18.02 -2.36
C LEU A 361 -0.67 -19.11 -1.53
N THR A 362 -1.46 -18.75 -0.51
CA THR A 362 -2.27 -19.72 0.22
C THR A 362 -3.57 -20.07 -0.51
N GLN A 363 -3.97 -19.34 -1.55
CA GLN A 363 -5.24 -19.62 -2.26
C GLN A 363 -5.16 -20.83 -3.21
N GLY A 364 -3.97 -21.25 -3.68
CA GLY A 364 -3.83 -22.19 -4.79
C GLY A 364 -2.88 -23.37 -4.61
N GLY A 365 -3.31 -24.56 -5.06
CA GLY A 365 -2.46 -25.71 -5.38
C GLY A 365 -1.72 -26.39 -4.21
N GLU A 366 -0.72 -27.21 -4.54
CA GLU A 366 0.16 -27.90 -3.57
C GLU A 366 1.03 -26.91 -2.76
N SER A 367 1.35 -25.78 -3.38
CA SER A 367 2.09 -24.66 -2.79
C SER A 367 1.37 -24.04 -1.58
N ALA A 368 0.03 -24.10 -1.54
CA ALA A 368 -0.77 -23.45 -0.51
C ALA A 368 -0.45 -23.91 0.92
N ARG A 369 -0.13 -25.20 1.11
CA ARG A 369 0.22 -25.71 2.44
C ARG A 369 1.60 -25.24 2.88
N LYS A 370 2.56 -25.16 1.96
CA LYS A 370 3.92 -24.67 2.22
C LYS A 370 3.91 -23.18 2.53
N SER A 371 3.17 -22.39 1.76
CA SER A 371 2.99 -20.94 2.01
C SER A 371 2.31 -20.69 3.35
N ALA A 372 1.21 -21.40 3.67
CA ALA A 372 0.49 -21.19 4.93
C ALA A 372 1.38 -21.46 6.16
N ARG A 373 2.18 -22.53 6.14
CA ARG A 373 3.12 -22.84 7.22
C ARG A 373 4.18 -21.74 7.40
N LEU A 374 4.83 -21.36 6.31
CA LEU A 374 5.85 -20.31 6.33
C LEU A 374 5.25 -18.96 6.78
N LEU A 375 4.03 -18.65 6.33
CA LEU A 375 3.29 -17.47 6.75
C LEU A 375 3.04 -17.45 8.25
N VAL A 376 2.54 -18.55 8.83
CA VAL A 376 2.31 -18.67 10.28
C VAL A 376 3.62 -18.48 11.05
N ASP A 377 4.72 -19.11 10.60
CA ASP A 377 6.03 -18.97 11.24
C ASP A 377 6.50 -17.51 11.28
N LEU A 378 6.35 -16.80 10.15
CA LEU A 378 6.71 -15.39 10.05
C LEU A 378 5.79 -14.52 10.91
N ALA A 379 4.48 -14.70 10.82
CA ALA A 379 3.50 -13.90 11.54
C ALA A 379 3.68 -14.02 13.06
N VAL A 380 3.90 -15.23 13.57
CA VAL A 380 4.16 -15.48 15.00
C VAL A 380 5.47 -14.83 15.44
N SER A 381 6.50 -14.82 14.58
CA SER A 381 7.79 -14.23 14.91
C SER A 381 7.75 -12.68 15.01
N LEU A 382 6.76 -12.02 14.40
CA LEU A 382 6.67 -10.56 14.39
C LEU A 382 6.46 -9.98 15.80
N PRO A 383 6.97 -8.77 16.08
CA PRO A 383 6.61 -8.02 17.29
C PRO A 383 5.09 -7.83 17.41
N HIS A 384 4.57 -7.77 18.63
CA HIS A 384 3.13 -7.71 18.90
C HIS A 384 2.41 -6.61 18.09
N GLU A 385 2.94 -5.38 18.06
CA GLU A 385 2.34 -4.27 17.31
C GLU A 385 2.33 -4.50 15.79
N ALA A 386 3.44 -4.97 15.22
CA ALA A 386 3.56 -5.29 13.81
C ALA A 386 2.64 -6.44 13.40
N ARG A 387 2.50 -7.45 14.27
CA ARG A 387 1.57 -8.58 14.11
C ARG A 387 0.11 -8.10 14.18
N ALA A 388 -0.24 -7.28 15.16
CA ALA A 388 -1.59 -6.72 15.27
C ALA A 388 -1.93 -5.84 14.05
N GLN A 389 -0.96 -5.08 13.52
CA GLN A 389 -1.17 -4.30 12.30
C GLN A 389 -1.40 -5.20 11.07
N ILE A 390 -0.59 -6.25 10.89
CA ILE A 390 -0.68 -7.08 9.69
C ILE A 390 -1.88 -8.03 9.68
N LEU A 391 -2.34 -8.45 10.86
CA LEU A 391 -3.50 -9.34 10.99
C LEU A 391 -4.85 -8.60 10.91
N LYS A 392 -4.84 -7.27 10.86
CA LYS A 392 -6.06 -6.49 10.62
C LYS A 392 -6.64 -6.79 9.25
N ARG A 393 -7.96 -6.83 9.17
CA ARG A 393 -8.68 -6.87 7.90
C ARG A 393 -8.62 -5.50 7.22
N GLY A 394 -8.21 -5.51 5.96
CA GLY A 394 -8.24 -4.39 5.05
C GLY A 394 -7.17 -3.33 5.27
N GLY A 395 -6.75 -2.75 4.14
CA GLY A 395 -5.70 -1.72 4.08
C GLY A 395 -4.38 -2.23 3.52
N SER A 396 -3.37 -1.37 3.60
CA SER A 396 -2.04 -1.62 3.07
C SER A 396 -0.97 -1.19 4.06
N VAL A 397 0.15 -1.90 4.07
CA VAL A 397 1.33 -1.49 4.83
C VAL A 397 2.38 -0.98 3.85
N THR A 398 2.82 0.26 4.06
CA THR A 398 3.95 0.84 3.34
C THR A 398 5.22 0.67 4.18
N LEU A 399 6.23 0.04 3.61
CA LEU A 399 7.52 -0.14 4.24
C LEU A 399 8.33 1.16 4.26
N PRO A 400 9.38 1.25 5.12
CA PRO A 400 10.24 2.43 5.18
C PRO A 400 10.78 2.83 3.81
N GLY A 401 10.66 4.12 3.48
CA GLY A 401 11.07 4.68 2.18
C GLY A 401 9.98 4.64 1.10
N GLY A 402 8.73 4.26 1.40
CA GLY A 402 7.58 4.51 0.52
C GLY A 402 7.51 3.67 -0.76
N GLN A 403 8.58 2.97 -1.13
CA GLN A 403 8.71 2.26 -2.42
C GLN A 403 7.94 0.94 -2.49
N LEU A 404 7.65 0.33 -1.33
CA LEU A 404 7.00 -0.97 -1.24
C LEU A 404 5.75 -0.88 -0.37
N SER A 405 4.61 -1.19 -0.97
CA SER A 405 3.34 -1.36 -0.29
C SER A 405 2.75 -2.72 -0.64
N PHE A 406 2.15 -3.39 0.34
CA PHE A 406 1.45 -4.65 0.11
C PHE A 406 0.11 -4.65 0.85
N ALA A 407 -0.85 -5.40 0.30
CA ALA A 407 -2.18 -5.57 0.89
C ALA A 407 -2.10 -6.41 2.17
N LEU A 408 -2.97 -6.13 3.14
CA LEU A 408 -3.02 -6.94 4.35
C LEU A 408 -3.55 -8.35 4.06
N PRO A 409 -2.96 -9.40 4.65
CA PRO A 409 -3.34 -10.81 4.45
C PRO A 409 -4.82 -11.10 4.59
N GLY A 410 -5.52 -10.39 5.48
CA GLY A 410 -6.92 -10.65 5.81
C GLY A 410 -7.90 -10.58 4.64
N GLU A 411 -7.51 -9.97 3.52
CA GLU A 411 -8.31 -9.90 2.28
C GLU A 411 -7.95 -10.98 1.25
N VAL A 412 -6.74 -11.54 1.32
CA VAL A 412 -6.14 -12.30 0.22
C VAL A 412 -5.63 -13.69 0.61
N TRP A 413 -5.53 -14.04 1.89
CA TRP A 413 -5.19 -15.43 2.25
C TRP A 413 -6.40 -16.37 2.19
N ASP A 414 -6.12 -17.67 2.16
CA ASP A 414 -7.06 -18.73 2.47
C ASP A 414 -7.09 -18.93 4.00
N PRO A 415 -8.14 -18.44 4.68
CA PRO A 415 -8.22 -18.49 6.14
C PRO A 415 -8.22 -19.92 6.69
N LEU A 416 -8.82 -20.88 5.98
CA LEU A 416 -8.90 -22.26 6.45
C LEU A 416 -7.51 -22.90 6.45
N ARG A 417 -6.75 -22.71 5.38
CA ARG A 417 -5.38 -23.25 5.27
C ARG A 417 -4.43 -22.64 6.29
N VAL A 418 -4.59 -21.35 6.60
CA VAL A 418 -3.83 -20.70 7.68
C VAL A 418 -4.21 -21.28 9.04
N ALA A 419 -5.50 -21.48 9.32
CA ALA A 419 -5.97 -22.09 10.55
C ALA A 419 -5.47 -23.54 10.71
N GLN A 420 -5.50 -24.33 9.62
CA GLN A 420 -4.92 -25.67 9.57
C GLN A 420 -3.40 -25.66 9.79
N ALA A 421 -2.68 -24.66 9.26
CA ALA A 421 -1.24 -24.52 9.51
C ALA A 421 -0.92 -24.19 10.98
N VAL A 422 -1.77 -23.40 11.66
CA VAL A 422 -1.67 -23.20 13.11
C VAL A 422 -1.90 -24.52 13.86
N ALA A 423 -2.92 -25.30 13.48
CA ALA A 423 -3.19 -26.60 14.08
C ALA A 423 -2.03 -27.59 13.90
N ASP A 424 -1.51 -27.69 12.67
CA ASP A 424 -0.34 -28.51 12.36
C ASP A 424 0.86 -28.12 13.24
N LYS A 425 1.07 -26.82 13.47
CA LYS A 425 2.19 -26.33 14.28
C LYS A 425 2.03 -26.63 15.77
N VAL A 426 0.87 -26.33 16.37
CA VAL A 426 0.61 -26.61 17.80
C VAL A 426 0.70 -28.11 18.10
N LEU A 427 0.19 -28.94 17.20
CA LEU A 427 0.20 -30.40 17.34
C LEU A 427 1.51 -31.05 16.86
N ASN A 428 2.51 -30.26 16.44
CA ASN A 428 3.77 -30.74 15.86
C ASN A 428 3.59 -31.74 14.68
N ARG A 429 2.51 -31.63 13.91
CA ARG A 429 2.22 -32.50 12.76
C ARG A 429 3.18 -32.20 11.61
N GLY A 430 4.12 -33.10 11.36
CA GLY A 430 5.06 -33.04 10.23
C GLY A 430 6.49 -32.63 10.59
N ALA A 431 6.83 -32.50 11.87
CA ALA A 431 8.23 -32.42 12.30
C ALA A 431 8.91 -33.79 12.10
N THR A 432 9.94 -33.86 11.24
CA THR A 432 10.66 -35.09 10.90
C THR A 432 11.90 -35.35 11.77
N GLY A 433 11.99 -34.75 12.95
CA GLY A 433 13.13 -34.87 13.87
C GLY A 433 12.70 -34.87 15.34
N ASP A 434 13.65 -35.18 16.24
CA ASP A 434 13.46 -35.38 17.68
C ASP A 434 12.35 -34.51 18.27
N VAL A 435 11.31 -35.21 18.74
CA VAL A 435 10.02 -34.67 19.17
C VAL A 435 10.24 -33.67 20.30
N ASN A 436 10.23 -32.37 19.98
CA ASN A 436 9.91 -31.38 20.98
C ASN A 436 8.47 -31.65 21.45
N PRO A 437 8.20 -31.55 22.77
CA PRO A 437 6.83 -31.61 23.26
C PRO A 437 5.98 -30.56 22.53
N ALA A 438 4.68 -30.86 22.33
CA ALA A 438 3.71 -29.96 21.70
C ALA A 438 3.97 -28.50 22.09
N GLU A 439 4.14 -27.61 21.11
CA GLU A 439 4.36 -26.20 21.40
C GLU A 439 3.13 -25.67 22.15
N THR A 440 3.35 -25.09 23.33
CA THR A 440 2.28 -24.36 24.03
C THR A 440 1.79 -23.24 23.13
N MET A 441 0.48 -23.11 23.00
CA MET A 441 -0.17 -22.15 22.10
C MET A 441 0.19 -20.71 22.51
N SER A 442 1.19 -20.14 21.84
CA SER A 442 1.69 -18.80 22.13
C SER A 442 0.70 -17.71 21.73
N SER A 443 0.79 -16.52 22.33
CA SER A 443 -0.05 -15.35 21.98
C SER A 443 0.01 -15.00 20.49
N GLY A 444 1.15 -15.23 19.84
CA GLY A 444 1.28 -15.10 18.39
C GLY A 444 0.41 -16.09 17.60
N LEU A 445 0.39 -17.36 18.01
CA LEU A 445 -0.41 -18.41 17.35
C LEU A 445 -1.91 -18.18 17.54
N VAL A 446 -2.34 -17.80 18.75
CA VAL A 446 -3.75 -17.48 19.04
C VAL A 446 -4.20 -16.27 18.21
N ALA A 447 -3.38 -15.24 18.10
CA ALA A 447 -3.68 -14.06 17.28
C ALA A 447 -3.86 -14.41 15.79
N VAL A 448 -2.97 -15.23 15.23
CA VAL A 448 -3.07 -15.69 13.83
C VAL A 448 -4.32 -16.55 13.63
N LEU A 449 -4.61 -17.47 14.55
CA LEU A 449 -5.82 -18.30 14.49
C LEU A 449 -7.09 -17.46 14.55
N SER A 450 -7.15 -16.49 15.48
CA SER A 450 -8.28 -15.56 15.61
C SER A 450 -8.51 -14.78 14.33
N ALA A 451 -7.44 -14.24 13.72
CA ALA A 451 -7.53 -13.51 12.47
C ALA A 451 -7.99 -14.40 11.31
N ALA A 452 -7.51 -15.64 11.24
CA ALA A 452 -7.91 -16.60 10.23
C ALA A 452 -9.39 -16.99 10.36
N ILE A 453 -9.87 -17.33 11.57
CA ILE A 453 -11.27 -17.70 11.80
C ILE A 453 -12.22 -16.51 11.56
N GLN A 454 -11.85 -15.32 12.02
CA GLN A 454 -12.61 -14.10 11.71
C GLN A 454 -12.65 -13.84 10.20
N ALA A 455 -11.54 -14.10 9.50
CA ALA A 455 -11.49 -13.99 8.05
C ALA A 455 -12.39 -15.02 7.34
N GLY A 456 -12.42 -16.27 7.81
CA GLY A 456 -13.29 -17.32 7.30
C GLY A 456 -14.78 -17.06 7.53
N ALA A 457 -15.13 -16.46 8.67
CA ALA A 457 -16.50 -16.14 9.03
C ALA A 457 -17.08 -14.94 8.25
N GLY A 458 -16.26 -14.25 7.43
CA GLY A 458 -16.69 -13.05 6.71
C GLY A 458 -16.88 -11.82 7.58
N VAL A 459 -16.68 -11.89 8.90
CA VAL A 459 -17.01 -10.85 9.88
C VAL A 459 -16.08 -9.64 9.81
N GLY A 460 -16.61 -8.49 9.36
CA GLY A 460 -15.92 -7.21 9.51
C GLY A 460 -15.65 -6.91 11.00
N ALA A 461 -14.64 -6.09 11.32
CA ALA A 461 -14.25 -5.83 12.72
C ALA A 461 -15.35 -5.19 13.60
N ALA A 462 -16.51 -4.83 13.05
CA ALA A 462 -17.54 -4.04 13.72
C ALA A 462 -18.97 -4.62 13.66
N GLU A 463 -19.18 -5.81 13.09
CA GLU A 463 -20.53 -6.39 12.96
C GLU A 463 -20.70 -7.60 13.89
N ASP A 464 -21.43 -7.41 14.98
CA ASP A 464 -21.79 -8.48 15.94
C ASP A 464 -23.06 -9.24 15.51
N MET A 465 -23.43 -9.18 14.23
CA MET A 465 -24.60 -9.89 13.70
C MET A 465 -24.20 -11.28 13.19
N PRO A 466 -25.03 -12.32 13.41
CA PRO A 466 -24.80 -13.63 12.82
C PRO A 466 -24.73 -13.48 11.29
N GLY A 467 -23.54 -13.73 10.75
CA GLY A 467 -23.21 -13.55 9.34
C GLY A 467 -23.81 -14.67 8.49
N GLU A 468 -24.06 -14.38 7.22
CA GLU A 468 -24.61 -15.36 6.27
C GLU A 468 -23.63 -16.50 5.95
N ILE A 469 -22.33 -16.29 6.16
CA ILE A 469 -21.28 -17.28 5.87
C ILE A 469 -21.05 -18.13 7.12
N LEU A 470 -21.44 -19.40 7.02
CA LEU A 470 -21.13 -20.41 8.03
C LEU A 470 -19.76 -21.04 7.77
N LEU A 471 -18.93 -21.09 8.81
CA LEU A 471 -17.73 -21.90 8.90
C LEU A 471 -18.11 -23.37 8.70
N ASP A 472 -17.47 -24.00 7.71
CA ASP A 472 -17.72 -25.38 7.32
C ASP A 472 -17.10 -26.41 8.30
N ASP A 473 -17.33 -27.69 8.01
CA ASP A 473 -16.85 -28.81 8.83
C ASP A 473 -15.32 -28.83 8.98
N ALA A 474 -14.57 -28.27 8.01
CA ALA A 474 -13.11 -28.25 8.09
C ALA A 474 -12.61 -27.28 9.18
N TYR A 475 -13.32 -26.19 9.46
CA TYR A 475 -13.04 -25.36 10.63
C TYR A 475 -13.38 -26.08 11.94
N LEU A 476 -14.39 -26.95 11.94
CA LEU A 476 -14.74 -27.75 13.12
C LEU A 476 -13.66 -28.78 13.43
N GLU A 477 -13.02 -29.36 12.41
CA GLU A 477 -11.83 -30.22 12.59
C GLU A 477 -10.69 -29.44 13.23
N VAL A 478 -10.38 -28.23 12.74
CA VAL A 478 -9.36 -27.35 13.33
C VAL A 478 -9.68 -27.02 14.79
N TYR A 479 -10.94 -26.70 15.09
CA TYR A 479 -11.38 -26.46 16.47
C TYR A 479 -11.20 -27.70 17.35
N ASN A 480 -11.63 -28.87 16.89
CA ASN A 480 -11.51 -30.11 17.67
C ASN A 480 -10.06 -30.48 17.95
N ASP A 481 -9.16 -30.20 16.99
CA ASP A 481 -7.72 -30.38 17.13
C ASP A 481 -7.10 -29.41 18.17
N LEU A 482 -7.65 -28.20 18.30
CA LEU A 482 -7.05 -27.12 19.09
C LEU A 482 -7.78 -26.74 20.38
N LYS A 483 -9.00 -27.24 20.63
CA LYS A 483 -9.85 -26.74 21.72
C LYS A 483 -9.20 -26.82 23.09
N ASP A 484 -8.44 -27.88 23.37
CA ASP A 484 -7.73 -28.04 24.65
C ASP A 484 -6.72 -26.92 24.88
N HIS A 485 -5.97 -26.57 23.83
CA HIS A 485 -5.03 -25.46 23.85
C HIS A 485 -5.72 -24.11 23.91
N LEU A 486 -6.84 -23.95 23.21
CA LEU A 486 -7.64 -22.73 23.22
C LEU A 486 -8.23 -22.43 24.60
N PHE A 487 -8.76 -23.44 25.29
CA PHE A 487 -9.28 -23.27 26.65
C PHE A 487 -8.15 -22.87 27.62
N VAL A 488 -6.96 -23.45 27.49
CA VAL A 488 -5.79 -23.02 28.29
C VAL A 488 -5.39 -21.58 27.96
N ALA A 489 -5.47 -21.17 26.69
CA ALA A 489 -5.14 -19.81 26.27
C ALA A 489 -6.09 -18.74 26.84
N ILE A 490 -7.32 -19.08 27.26
CA ILE A 490 -8.23 -18.16 27.97
C ILE A 490 -7.68 -17.78 29.35
N CYS A 491 -6.84 -18.63 29.95
CA CYS A 491 -6.20 -18.36 31.24
C CYS A 491 -4.91 -17.55 31.13
N ASP A 492 -4.51 -17.12 29.93
CA ASP A 492 -3.31 -16.32 29.70
C ASP A 492 -3.71 -14.89 29.28
N ALA A 493 -3.28 -13.90 30.06
CA ALA A 493 -3.63 -12.49 29.85
C ALA A 493 -3.18 -11.94 28.48
N GLU A 494 -2.14 -12.52 27.86
CA GLU A 494 -1.70 -12.13 26.51
C GLU A 494 -2.54 -12.77 25.39
N CYS A 495 -3.25 -13.85 25.70
CA CYS A 495 -3.97 -14.66 24.72
C CYS A 495 -5.50 -14.52 24.81
N VAL A 496 -6.03 -14.15 25.99
CA VAL A 496 -7.46 -14.23 26.33
C VAL A 496 -8.37 -13.53 25.31
N ASP A 497 -8.00 -12.32 24.86
CA ASP A 497 -8.83 -11.55 23.92
C ASP A 497 -8.94 -12.26 22.55
N ALA A 498 -7.81 -12.80 22.04
CA ALA A 498 -7.80 -13.54 20.78
C ALA A 498 -8.48 -14.92 20.92
N ALA A 499 -8.31 -15.61 22.05
CA ALA A 499 -8.92 -16.91 22.31
C ALA A 499 -10.45 -16.81 22.41
N LEU A 500 -10.94 -15.81 23.15
CA LEU A 500 -12.38 -15.51 23.22
C LEU A 500 -12.92 -15.03 21.87
N GLY A 501 -12.10 -14.32 21.07
CA GLY A 501 -12.41 -13.98 19.68
C GLY A 501 -12.66 -15.22 18.81
N VAL A 502 -11.81 -16.25 18.91
CA VAL A 502 -12.01 -17.54 18.23
C VAL A 502 -13.31 -18.20 18.67
N MET A 503 -13.54 -18.31 19.99
CA MET A 503 -14.76 -18.93 20.53
C MET A 503 -16.02 -18.19 20.07
N ARG A 504 -15.99 -16.84 20.08
CA ARG A 504 -17.10 -16.00 19.62
C ARG A 504 -17.45 -16.30 18.17
N ASN A 505 -16.45 -16.35 17.29
CA ASN A 505 -16.69 -16.59 15.87
C ASN A 505 -17.25 -18.00 15.62
N LEU A 506 -16.74 -19.02 16.32
CA LEU A 506 -17.28 -20.39 16.24
C LEU A 506 -18.71 -20.47 16.78
N LEU A 507 -19.01 -19.75 17.86
CA LEU A 507 -20.35 -19.71 18.47
C LEU A 507 -21.39 -19.04 17.56
N LEU A 508 -20.99 -17.99 16.83
CA LEU A 508 -21.88 -17.19 15.99
C LEU A 508 -21.98 -17.69 14.54
N HIS A 509 -20.89 -18.23 14.00
CA HIS A 509 -20.75 -18.49 12.57
C HIS A 509 -20.41 -19.94 12.25
N SER A 510 -20.55 -20.90 13.17
CA SER A 510 -20.35 -22.33 12.84
C SER A 510 -21.56 -23.18 13.18
N GLY A 511 -21.57 -24.42 12.70
CA GLY A 511 -22.57 -25.41 13.06
C GLY A 511 -22.57 -25.82 14.54
N LEU A 512 -21.52 -25.49 15.33
CA LEU A 512 -21.47 -25.81 16.76
C LEU A 512 -22.40 -24.93 17.60
N GLN A 513 -22.59 -23.67 17.21
CA GLN A 513 -23.42 -22.71 17.94
C GLN A 513 -23.15 -22.73 19.46
N ALA A 514 -24.18 -23.00 20.26
CA ALA A 514 -24.14 -23.07 21.71
C ALA A 514 -23.30 -24.24 22.26
N ASP A 515 -23.00 -25.27 21.47
CA ASP A 515 -22.24 -26.44 21.92
C ASP A 515 -20.77 -26.10 22.25
N VAL A 516 -20.23 -25.01 21.68
CA VAL A 516 -18.91 -24.48 22.06
C VAL A 516 -18.84 -24.18 23.57
N LEU A 517 -19.93 -23.66 24.15
CA LEU A 517 -20.03 -23.36 25.57
C LEU A 517 -20.31 -24.59 26.42
N ARG A 518 -20.91 -25.64 25.84
CA ARG A 518 -21.25 -26.88 26.55
C ARG A 518 -20.04 -27.79 26.78
N GLU A 519 -18.88 -27.43 26.25
CA GLU A 519 -17.64 -28.16 26.46
C GLU A 519 -17.27 -28.21 27.96
N PRO A 520 -17.10 -29.42 28.55
CA PRO A 520 -16.79 -29.57 29.98
C PRO A 520 -15.52 -28.84 30.44
N ARG A 521 -14.62 -28.52 29.51
CA ARG A 521 -13.39 -27.75 29.78
C ARG A 521 -13.69 -26.34 30.25
N LEU A 522 -14.80 -25.72 29.83
CA LEU A 522 -15.20 -24.40 30.29
C LEU A 522 -15.38 -24.38 31.82
N GLN A 523 -15.95 -25.44 32.41
CA GLN A 523 -16.04 -25.59 33.87
C GLN A 523 -14.65 -25.62 34.53
N GLY A 524 -13.68 -26.27 33.90
CA GLY A 524 -12.29 -26.27 34.36
C GLY A 524 -11.69 -24.86 34.36
N ILE A 525 -11.90 -24.11 33.28
CA ILE A 525 -11.43 -22.73 33.15
C ILE A 525 -12.10 -21.81 34.17
N LEU A 526 -13.42 -21.93 34.39
CA LEU A 526 -14.13 -21.17 35.43
C LEU A 526 -13.55 -21.46 36.82
N ARG A 527 -13.19 -22.70 37.14
CA ARG A 527 -12.55 -23.05 38.43
C ARG A 527 -11.16 -22.44 38.58
N LEU A 528 -10.40 -22.38 37.49
CA LEU A 528 -9.06 -21.80 37.49
C LEU A 528 -9.11 -20.28 37.63
N LEU A 529 -9.98 -19.63 36.87
CA LEU A 529 -10.10 -18.18 36.87
C LEU A 529 -10.81 -17.66 38.12
N PHE A 530 -11.77 -18.40 38.68
CA PHE A 530 -12.49 -18.03 39.89
C PHE A 530 -12.17 -19.00 41.04
N PRO A 531 -10.94 -18.97 41.58
CA PRO A 531 -10.55 -19.84 42.69
C PRO A 531 -11.34 -19.49 43.95
N LEU A 532 -11.60 -20.49 44.78
CA LEU A 532 -12.21 -20.24 46.09
C LEU A 532 -11.28 -19.41 46.97
N PRO A 533 -11.80 -18.47 47.79
CA PRO A 533 -10.99 -17.70 48.73
C PRO A 533 -10.12 -18.58 49.64
N SER A 534 -10.56 -19.81 49.92
CA SER A 534 -9.86 -20.79 50.74
C SER A 534 -8.62 -21.42 50.09
N THR A 535 -8.45 -21.35 48.77
CA THR A 535 -7.28 -21.95 48.10
C THR A 535 -6.02 -21.08 48.19
N GLY A 536 -6.17 -19.79 48.51
CA GLY A 536 -5.07 -18.84 48.55
C GLY A 536 -4.45 -18.54 47.16
N ILE A 537 -5.08 -19.00 46.07
CA ILE A 537 -4.67 -18.70 44.70
C ILE A 537 -5.16 -17.30 44.37
N VAL A 538 -4.25 -16.41 43.96
CA VAL A 538 -4.59 -15.07 43.49
C VAL A 538 -5.14 -15.20 42.06
N PRO A 539 -6.37 -14.73 41.78
CA PRO A 539 -6.92 -14.78 40.44
C PRO A 539 -6.21 -13.81 39.50
N ASP A 540 -6.17 -14.16 38.21
CA ASP A 540 -5.83 -13.21 37.15
C ASP A 540 -7.06 -12.33 36.84
N GLU A 541 -7.07 -11.12 37.38
CA GLU A 541 -8.17 -10.16 37.24
C GLU A 541 -8.44 -9.77 35.77
N VAL A 542 -7.41 -9.79 34.91
CA VAL A 542 -7.55 -9.46 33.49
C VAL A 542 -8.34 -10.55 32.79
N CYS A 543 -7.91 -11.81 32.94
CA CYS A 543 -8.59 -12.95 32.34
C CYS A 543 -10.03 -13.11 32.87
N GLN A 544 -10.25 -12.89 34.17
CA GLN A 544 -11.61 -12.87 34.75
C GLN A 544 -12.50 -11.83 34.07
N ALA A 545 -12.06 -10.57 34.04
CA ALA A 545 -12.85 -9.47 33.49
C ALA A 545 -13.17 -9.68 32.00
N ARG A 546 -12.22 -10.23 31.24
CA ARG A 546 -12.43 -10.55 29.82
C ARG A 546 -13.43 -11.69 29.62
N LEU A 547 -13.32 -12.77 30.39
CA LEU A 547 -14.28 -13.87 30.30
C LEU A 547 -15.68 -13.43 30.74
N GLU A 548 -15.81 -12.62 31.78
CA GLU A 548 -17.10 -12.06 32.22
C GLU A 548 -17.72 -11.19 31.14
N SER A 549 -16.94 -10.28 30.56
CA SER A 549 -17.40 -9.44 29.46
C SER A 549 -17.86 -10.27 28.27
N PHE A 550 -17.16 -11.36 27.96
CA PHE A 550 -17.55 -12.29 26.89
C PHE A 550 -18.86 -13.01 27.22
N LEU A 551 -19.00 -13.59 28.42
CA LEU A 551 -20.22 -14.30 28.82
C LEU A 551 -21.43 -13.35 28.90
N ALA A 552 -21.26 -12.14 29.42
CA ALA A 552 -22.30 -11.11 29.45
C ALA A 552 -22.73 -10.70 28.03
N HIS A 553 -21.77 -10.54 27.12
CA HIS A 553 -22.07 -10.30 25.71
C HIS A 553 -22.86 -11.47 25.11
N VAL A 554 -22.45 -12.72 25.35
CA VAL A 554 -23.16 -13.90 24.83
C VAL A 554 -24.58 -14.02 25.41
N LEU A 555 -24.78 -13.69 26.69
CA LEU A 555 -26.12 -13.60 27.30
C LEU A 555 -27.00 -12.58 26.58
N SER A 556 -26.45 -11.44 26.17
CA SER A 556 -27.18 -10.40 25.46
C SER A 556 -27.66 -10.81 24.06
N LEU A 557 -27.08 -11.87 23.48
CA LEU A 557 -27.50 -12.42 22.19
C LEU A 557 -28.82 -13.23 22.29
N GLY A 558 -29.25 -13.61 23.49
CA GLY A 558 -30.46 -14.40 23.71
C GLY A 558 -30.30 -15.91 23.44
N ASP A 559 -31.41 -16.63 23.36
CA ASP A 559 -31.41 -18.07 23.10
C ASP A 559 -31.04 -18.40 21.64
N PRO A 560 -30.32 -19.52 21.39
CA PRO A 560 -29.99 -20.59 22.33
C PRO A 560 -28.71 -20.36 23.17
N TRP A 561 -28.00 -19.26 22.94
CA TRP A 561 -26.70 -19.01 23.58
C TRP A 561 -26.82 -18.66 25.05
N ALA A 562 -27.80 -17.83 25.41
CA ALA A 562 -28.07 -17.45 26.79
C ALA A 562 -28.37 -18.68 27.66
N GLY A 563 -29.22 -19.60 27.17
CA GLY A 563 -29.47 -20.89 27.82
C GLY A 563 -28.19 -21.69 28.10
N ALA A 564 -27.28 -21.79 27.13
CA ALA A 564 -26.01 -22.51 27.33
C ALA A 564 -25.07 -21.82 28.34
N VAL A 565 -25.04 -20.48 28.39
CA VAL A 565 -24.30 -19.76 29.44
C VAL A 565 -24.91 -20.07 30.81
N TYR A 566 -26.24 -19.99 30.96
CA TYR A 566 -26.90 -20.31 32.23
C TYR A 566 -26.66 -21.76 32.66
N GLU A 567 -26.73 -22.74 31.75
CA GLU A 567 -26.42 -24.14 32.04
C GLU A 567 -25.01 -24.28 32.66
N GLN A 568 -24.01 -23.59 32.09
CA GLN A 568 -22.64 -23.63 32.59
C GLN A 568 -22.46 -22.88 33.91
N VAL A 569 -23.06 -21.69 34.04
CA VAL A 569 -22.98 -20.89 35.27
C VAL A 569 -23.68 -21.60 36.43
N ASP A 570 -24.87 -22.17 36.21
CA ASP A 570 -25.61 -22.89 37.24
C ASP A 570 -24.87 -24.18 37.65
N ALA A 571 -24.28 -24.92 36.70
CA ALA A 571 -23.43 -26.08 37.01
C ALA A 571 -22.17 -25.71 37.82
N PHE A 572 -21.59 -24.55 37.55
CA PHE A 572 -20.45 -24.02 38.30
C PHE A 572 -20.85 -23.59 39.71
N GLU A 573 -21.91 -22.80 39.86
CA GLU A 573 -22.41 -22.31 41.15
C GLU A 573 -22.98 -23.41 42.04
N ALA A 574 -23.52 -24.49 41.47
CA ALA A 574 -23.92 -25.67 42.25
C ALA A 574 -22.75 -26.27 43.06
N ASN A 575 -21.53 -26.13 42.55
CA ASN A 575 -20.31 -26.58 43.23
C ASN A 575 -19.63 -25.45 44.04
N PHE A 576 -19.85 -24.18 43.66
CA PHE A 576 -19.15 -23.02 44.22
C PHE A 576 -20.06 -21.79 44.42
N PRO A 577 -21.12 -21.88 45.25
CA PRO A 577 -22.13 -20.83 45.38
C PRO A 577 -21.59 -19.48 45.90
N GLN A 578 -20.48 -19.50 46.63
CA GLN A 578 -19.83 -18.32 47.21
C GLN A 578 -19.20 -17.36 46.19
N ILE A 579 -19.01 -17.79 44.93
CA ILE A 579 -18.41 -16.94 43.90
C ILE A 579 -19.43 -15.93 43.34
N GLY A 580 -20.71 -16.31 43.28
CA GLY A 580 -21.79 -15.44 42.80
C GLY A 580 -21.62 -14.95 41.37
N LEU A 581 -21.08 -15.79 40.47
CA LEU A 581 -20.82 -15.46 39.07
C LEU A 581 -22.09 -14.98 38.34
N ARG A 582 -23.24 -15.59 38.61
CA ARG A 582 -24.53 -15.19 38.04
C ARG A 582 -24.89 -13.75 38.40
N SER A 583 -24.55 -13.31 39.62
CA SER A 583 -24.78 -11.93 40.07
C SER A 583 -23.79 -10.94 39.47
N ARG A 584 -22.63 -11.41 38.99
CA ARG A 584 -21.63 -10.57 38.29
C ARG A 584 -21.96 -10.38 36.82
N LEU A 585 -22.64 -11.36 36.21
CA LEU A 585 -23.08 -11.31 34.82
C LEU A 585 -24.40 -10.54 34.62
N ALA A 586 -25.21 -10.42 35.67
CA ALA A 586 -26.44 -9.62 35.70
C ALA A 586 -26.14 -8.15 35.98
#